data_AF-A0A0C2WMA0-F1
#
_entry.id   AF-A0A0C2WMA0-F1
#
_cell.length_a   1.000
_cell.length_b   1.000
_cell.length_c   1.000
_cell.angle_alpha   90.00
_cell.angle_beta   90.00
_cell.angle_gamma   90.00
#
_symmetry.space_group_name_H-M   'P 1'
#
loop_
_entity.id
_entity.type
_entity.pdbx_description
1 polymer ?
#
loop_
_entity_poly.entity_id
_entity_poly.type
_entity_poly.pdbx_seq_one_letter_code
_entity_poly.pdbx_strand_id
1 'polypeptide(L)'
;MIKASSFPMFLYDTSKYDPNNMYSGLFQGHLLVKFYRHVFTSPSSWDKGIRNGGKPARGIANGLKAPTPRTIAYIAMMLRWALSSLTKFEEKDQDFCLVEFYRSILLTFNERMDFSNVYELNEDDAEWVDSTLRWWQGYA
;
A
#
# COMPACT_ATOMS: atom_id res chain seq x y z
N MET A 1 -7.78 20.80 -4.72
CA MET A 1 -6.71 20.55 -3.74
C MET A 1 -6.94 19.15 -3.17
N ILE A 2 -6.03 18.20 -3.42
CA ILE A 2 -6.20 16.79 -3.00
C ILE A 2 -5.65 16.67 -1.58
N LYS A 3 -6.51 16.32 -0.61
CA LYS A 3 -6.10 16.13 0.79
C LYS A 3 -5.51 14.73 0.98
N ALA A 4 -4.67 14.55 2.00
CA ALA A 4 -4.07 13.24 2.31
C ALA A 4 -5.12 12.15 2.64
N SER A 5 -6.31 12.55 3.12
CA SER A 5 -7.45 11.66 3.35
C SER A 5 -8.22 11.28 2.08
N SER A 6 -7.92 11.90 0.94
CA SER A 6 -8.49 11.54 -0.35
C SER A 6 -7.61 10.50 -1.03
N PHE A 7 -8.00 9.23 -0.96
CA PHE A 7 -7.25 8.14 -1.57
C PHE A 7 -7.09 8.33 -3.08
N PRO A 8 -5.85 8.39 -3.60
CA PRO A 8 -5.61 8.55 -5.03
C PRO A 8 -6.08 7.35 -5.84
N MET A 9 -6.46 7.58 -7.11
CA MET A 9 -6.99 6.55 -8.01
C MET A 9 -6.05 5.35 -8.22
N PHE A 10 -4.72 5.54 -8.13
CA PHE A 10 -3.78 4.43 -8.29
C PHE A 10 -3.88 3.36 -7.19
N LEU A 11 -4.54 3.67 -6.07
CA LEU A 11 -4.83 2.71 -5.01
C LEU A 11 -6.01 1.80 -5.36
N TYR A 12 -6.86 2.18 -6.32
CA TYR A 12 -8.07 1.47 -6.65
C TYR A 12 -7.87 0.51 -7.82
N ASP A 13 -8.50 -0.66 -7.73
CA ASP A 13 -8.85 -1.43 -8.91
C ASP A 13 -9.99 -0.71 -9.65
N THR A 14 -9.66 -0.10 -10.79
CA THR A 14 -10.61 0.69 -11.59
C THR A 14 -11.80 -0.13 -12.10
N SER A 15 -11.68 -1.46 -12.18
CA SER A 15 -12.78 -2.33 -12.60
C SER A 15 -13.83 -2.55 -11.49
N LYS A 16 -13.44 -2.32 -10.23
CA LYS A 16 -14.30 -2.50 -9.05
C LYS A 16 -14.78 -1.19 -8.45
N TYR A 17 -14.24 -0.05 -8.89
CA TYR A 17 -14.57 1.25 -8.31
C TYR A 17 -16.09 1.52 -8.32
N ASP A 18 -16.64 1.81 -7.13
CA ASP A 18 -18.03 2.20 -6.95
C ASP A 18 -18.07 3.56 -6.25
N PRO A 19 -18.67 4.60 -6.86
CA PRO A 19 -18.77 5.93 -6.23
C PRO A 19 -19.59 5.93 -4.93
N ASN A 20 -20.44 4.93 -4.70
CA ASN A 20 -21.25 4.81 -3.47
C ASN A 20 -20.57 3.98 -2.39
N ASN A 21 -19.48 3.27 -2.72
CA ASN A 21 -18.74 2.42 -1.80
C ASN A 21 -17.22 2.65 -1.93
N MET A 22 -16.66 3.44 -1.01
CA MET A 22 -15.24 3.80 -1.03
C MET A 22 -14.30 2.60 -0.89
N TYR A 23 -14.75 1.48 -0.34
CA TYR A 23 -13.95 0.29 -0.15
C TYR A 23 -13.82 -0.56 -1.41
N SER A 24 -14.69 -0.33 -2.39
CA SER A 24 -14.75 -1.13 -3.60
C SER A 24 -13.49 -0.93 -4.45
N GLY A 25 -12.63 -1.95 -4.46
CA GLY A 25 -11.35 -1.95 -5.15
C GLY A 25 -10.23 -1.17 -4.43
N LEU A 26 -10.49 -0.58 -3.25
CA LEU A 26 -9.48 0.17 -2.52
C LEU A 26 -8.30 -0.72 -2.10
N PHE A 27 -7.08 -0.20 -2.23
CA PHE A 27 -5.81 -0.91 -2.05
C PHE A 27 -5.61 -2.15 -2.94
N GLN A 28 -6.39 -2.29 -4.02
CA GLN A 28 -6.23 -3.35 -5.01
C GLN A 28 -5.74 -2.84 -6.37
N GLY A 29 -5.26 -1.59 -6.43
CA GLY A 29 -4.78 -0.98 -7.66
C GLY A 29 -3.59 -1.73 -8.29
N HIS A 30 -3.66 -1.94 -9.61
CA HIS A 30 -2.67 -2.73 -10.36
C HIS A 30 -1.26 -2.17 -10.25
N LEU A 31 -1.12 -0.84 -10.27
CA LEU A 31 0.17 -0.17 -10.14
C LEU A 31 0.76 -0.35 -8.73
N LEU A 32 -0.08 -0.29 -7.70
CA LEU A 32 0.30 -0.53 -6.32
C LEU A 32 0.86 -1.94 -6.13
N VAL A 33 0.17 -2.96 -6.64
CA VAL A 33 0.61 -4.37 -6.58
C VAL A 33 1.93 -4.58 -7.31
N LYS A 34 2.08 -4.03 -8.52
CA LYS A 34 3.33 -4.12 -9.28
C LYS A 34 4.50 -3.48 -8.54
N PHE A 35 4.28 -2.30 -7.96
CA PHE A 35 5.31 -1.60 -7.20
C PHE A 35 5.66 -2.34 -5.91
N TYR A 36 4.67 -2.91 -5.23
CA TYR A 36 4.87 -3.76 -4.05
C TYR A 36 5.81 -4.91 -4.37
N ARG A 37 5.49 -5.67 -5.43
CA ARG A 37 6.33 -6.78 -5.89
C ARG A 37 7.74 -6.28 -6.25
N HIS A 38 7.86 -5.19 -6.99
CA HIS A 38 9.17 -4.64 -7.34
C HIS A 38 10.06 -4.34 -6.13
N VAL A 39 9.49 -3.85 -5.02
CA VAL A 39 10.25 -3.46 -3.83
C VAL A 39 10.52 -4.64 -2.88
N PHE A 40 9.50 -5.45 -2.60
CA PHE A 40 9.58 -6.49 -1.56
C PHE A 40 9.87 -7.88 -2.12
N THR A 41 9.52 -8.16 -3.37
CA THR A 41 9.81 -9.46 -4.00
C THR A 41 11.09 -9.36 -4.82
N SER A 42 11.83 -10.46 -4.89
CA SER A 42 13.09 -10.53 -5.65
C SER A 42 12.81 -10.54 -7.15
N PRO A 43 13.73 -10.03 -8.00
CA PRO A 43 13.69 -10.26 -9.45
C PRO A 43 13.45 -11.74 -9.82
N SER A 44 13.91 -12.67 -8.97
CA SER A 44 13.68 -14.10 -9.10
C SER A 44 12.21 -14.55 -9.00
N SER A 45 11.29 -13.69 -8.59
CA SER A 45 9.84 -13.96 -8.55
C SER A 45 9.09 -13.46 -9.80
N TRP A 46 9.78 -12.72 -10.67
CA TRP A 46 9.23 -12.13 -11.88
C TRP A 46 9.70 -12.84 -13.16
N ASP A 47 10.94 -13.33 -13.19
CA ASP A 47 11.53 -13.97 -14.36
C ASP A 47 12.19 -15.31 -14.00
N LYS A 48 11.96 -16.34 -14.82
CA LYS A 48 12.53 -17.70 -14.65
C LYS A 48 13.92 -17.85 -15.33
N GLY A 49 14.49 -16.75 -15.85
CA GLY A 49 15.74 -16.71 -16.61
C GLY A 49 17.05 -16.88 -15.80
N ILE A 50 18.18 -16.87 -16.53
CA ILE A 50 19.55 -17.09 -16.01
C ILE A 50 20.03 -15.92 -15.15
N ARG A 51 20.72 -16.26 -14.07
CA ARG A 51 20.88 -15.48 -12.83
C ARG A 51 22.23 -14.75 -12.80
N ASN A 52 22.22 -13.49 -12.39
CA ASN A 52 23.41 -12.79 -11.90
C ASN A 52 23.18 -12.39 -10.43
N GLY A 53 24.17 -12.61 -9.57
CA GLY A 53 24.09 -12.33 -8.14
C GLY A 53 23.79 -10.86 -7.84
N GLY A 54 22.56 -10.57 -7.41
CA GLY A 54 22.10 -9.25 -6.98
C GLY A 54 21.78 -9.22 -5.48
N LYS A 55 21.63 -8.01 -4.93
CA LYS A 55 21.21 -7.82 -3.53
C LYS A 55 19.83 -8.48 -3.31
N PRO A 56 19.59 -9.12 -2.15
CA PRO A 56 18.28 -9.68 -1.83
C PRO A 56 17.21 -8.57 -1.82
N ALA A 57 15.99 -8.93 -2.20
CA ALA A 57 14.84 -8.02 -2.12
C ALA A 57 14.64 -7.52 -0.68
N ARG A 58 14.07 -6.33 -0.53
CA ARG A 58 13.86 -5.75 0.81
C ARG A 58 12.96 -6.62 1.68
N GLY A 59 11.99 -7.33 1.10
CA GLY A 59 11.12 -8.25 1.83
C GLY A 59 11.90 -9.41 2.43
N ILE A 60 12.67 -10.11 1.59
CA ILE A 60 13.53 -11.22 2.01
C ILE A 60 14.57 -10.77 3.03
N ALA A 61 15.22 -9.63 2.79
CA ALA A 61 16.24 -9.09 3.69
C ALA A 61 15.70 -8.74 5.09
N ASN A 62 14.42 -8.35 5.19
CA ASN A 62 13.76 -8.03 6.45
C ASN A 62 12.88 -9.18 6.98
N GLY A 63 12.98 -10.39 6.42
CA GLY A 63 12.19 -11.54 6.86
C GLY A 63 10.68 -11.38 6.67
N LEU A 64 10.26 -10.53 5.73
CA LEU A 64 8.85 -10.29 5.43
C LEU A 64 8.23 -11.52 4.77
N LYS A 65 7.31 -12.18 5.48
CA LYS A 65 6.63 -13.39 5.00
C LYS A 65 5.35 -13.10 4.21
N ALA A 66 4.74 -11.94 4.44
CA ALA A 66 3.45 -11.58 3.89
C ALA A 66 3.29 -10.05 3.87
N PRO A 67 2.49 -9.50 2.94
CA PRO A 67 2.09 -8.11 3.01
C PRO A 67 1.29 -7.82 4.27
N THR A 68 1.70 -6.73 4.94
CA THR A 68 1.02 -6.15 6.10
C THR A 68 0.50 -4.75 5.76
N PRO A 69 -0.48 -4.21 6.52
CA PRO A 69 -0.93 -2.83 6.36
C PRO A 69 0.21 -1.81 6.27
N ARG A 70 1.24 -1.97 7.11
CA ARG A 70 2.45 -1.11 7.11
C ARG A 70 3.21 -1.16 5.80
N THR A 71 3.40 -2.35 5.24
CA THR A 71 4.10 -2.48 3.96
C THR A 71 3.28 -1.97 2.78
N ILE A 72 1.95 -2.16 2.82
CA ILE A 72 1.03 -1.61 1.80
C ILE A 72 1.06 -0.08 1.87
N ALA A 73 0.95 0.50 3.06
CA ALA A 73 1.03 1.94 3.28
C ALA A 73 2.38 2.52 2.84
N TYR A 74 3.48 1.84 3.13
CA TYR A 74 4.82 2.24 2.70
C TYR A 74 4.92 2.29 1.17
N ILE A 75 4.43 1.28 0.47
CA ILE A 75 4.44 1.22 -1.00
C ILE A 75 3.52 2.26 -1.61
N ALA A 76 2.33 2.46 -1.06
CA ALA A 76 1.42 3.51 -1.50
C ALA A 76 2.08 4.90 -1.41
N MET A 77 2.75 5.19 -0.29
CA MET A 77 3.50 6.43 -0.09
C MET A 77 4.65 6.57 -1.10
N MET A 78 5.46 5.52 -1.26
CA MET A 78 6.57 5.52 -2.23
C MET A 78 6.08 5.70 -3.68
N LEU A 79 4.97 5.05 -4.03
CA LEU A 79 4.38 5.16 -5.36
C LEU A 79 3.79 6.56 -5.60
N ARG A 80 3.11 7.14 -4.61
CA ARG A 80 2.63 8.53 -4.68
C ARG A 80 3.79 9.50 -4.92
N TRP A 81 4.89 9.33 -4.22
CA TRP A 81 6.09 10.13 -4.43
C TRP A 81 6.69 9.91 -5.83
N ALA A 82 6.78 8.65 -6.29
CA ALA A 82 7.30 8.34 -7.62
C ALA A 82 6.44 8.90 -8.77
N LEU A 83 5.15 9.15 -8.51
CA LEU A 83 4.22 9.78 -9.45
C LEU A 83 4.14 11.31 -9.31
N SER A 84 4.80 11.90 -8.31
CA SER A 84 4.85 13.35 -8.14
C SER A 84 5.99 13.96 -8.96
N SER A 85 5.97 15.27 -9.14
CA SER A 85 7.05 16.01 -9.80
C SER A 85 8.22 16.34 -8.84
N LEU A 86 8.23 15.80 -7.62
CA LEU A 86 9.28 16.08 -6.65
C LEU A 86 10.57 15.36 -7.02
N THR A 87 11.69 16.08 -6.95
CA THR A 87 13.02 15.54 -7.24
C THR A 87 13.67 14.90 -6.02
N LYS A 88 13.13 15.15 -4.82
CA LYS A 88 13.61 14.63 -3.54
C LYS A 88 12.46 14.02 -2.76
N PHE A 89 12.77 13.01 -1.97
CA PHE A 89 11.82 12.42 -1.03
C PHE A 89 11.64 13.37 0.14
N GLU A 90 10.58 14.16 0.10
CA GLU A 90 10.22 15.14 1.12
C GLU A 90 8.84 14.84 1.69
N GLU A 91 8.66 15.09 2.98
CA GLU A 91 7.41 14.76 3.68
C GLU A 91 6.21 15.54 3.15
N LYS A 92 6.43 16.76 2.66
CA LYS A 92 5.38 17.68 2.23
C LYS A 92 5.52 18.00 0.74
N ASP A 93 4.55 17.54 -0.03
CA ASP A 93 4.37 17.84 -1.44
C ASP A 93 3.25 18.89 -1.58
N GLN A 94 3.63 20.17 -1.47
CA GLN A 94 2.68 21.29 -1.39
C GLN A 94 1.67 21.11 -0.25
N ASP A 95 0.41 20.80 -0.57
CA ASP A 95 -0.66 20.55 0.41
C ASP A 95 -0.78 19.08 0.84
N PHE A 96 -0.03 18.18 0.21
CA PHE A 96 -0.07 16.74 0.48
C PHE A 96 1.06 16.34 1.43
N CYS A 97 0.71 15.75 2.58
CA CYS A 97 1.67 15.22 3.54
C CYS A 97 1.76 13.70 3.42
N LEU A 98 2.95 13.18 3.08
CA LEU A 98 3.20 11.74 2.96
C LEU A 98 3.03 10.99 4.29
N VAL A 99 3.38 11.64 5.40
CA VAL A 99 3.22 11.07 6.74
C VAL A 99 1.73 10.93 7.09
N GLU A 100 0.93 11.95 6.81
CA GLU A 100 -0.53 11.89 7.02
C GLU A 100 -1.19 10.89 6.08
N PHE A 101 -0.69 10.74 4.85
CA PHE A 101 -1.18 9.73 3.93
C PHE A 101 -0.89 8.31 4.43
N TYR A 102 0.34 8.04 4.86
CA TYR A 102 0.72 6.76 5.47
C TYR A 102 -0.16 6.46 6.70
N ARG A 103 -0.36 7.45 7.58
CA ARG A 103 -1.25 7.31 8.74
C ARG A 103 -2.69 7.03 8.35
N SER A 104 -3.21 7.75 7.35
CA SER A 104 -4.57 7.56 6.85
C SER A 104 -4.80 6.14 6.35
N ILE A 105 -3.84 5.54 5.62
CA ILE A 105 -3.93 4.15 5.17
C ILE A 105 -3.98 3.17 6.35
N LEU A 106 -3.10 3.36 7.33
CA LEU A 106 -3.06 2.50 8.51
C LEU A 106 -4.33 2.61 9.36
N LEU A 107 -4.89 3.81 9.49
CA LEU A 107 -6.18 4.04 10.14
C LEU A 107 -7.31 3.31 9.40
N THR A 108 -7.30 3.32 8.07
CA THR A 108 -8.28 2.57 7.26
C THR A 108 -8.16 1.06 7.46
N PHE A 109 -6.96 0.51 7.64
CA PHE A 109 -6.76 -0.89 8.05
C PHE A 109 -6.98 -1.14 9.54
N ASN A 110 -7.38 -0.12 10.31
CA ASN A 110 -7.49 -0.14 11.76
C ASN A 110 -6.24 -0.68 12.47
N GLU A 111 -5.05 -0.44 11.92
CA GLU A 111 -3.84 -0.96 12.52
C GLU A 111 -3.37 -0.11 13.69
N ARG A 112 -3.03 -0.78 14.80
CA ARG A 112 -2.52 -0.16 16.02
C ARG A 112 -1.36 0.78 15.72
N MET A 113 -1.50 2.03 16.12
CA MET A 113 -0.44 3.05 16.14
C MET A 113 0.05 3.23 17.57
N ASP A 114 1.30 3.64 17.76
CA ASP A 114 1.93 3.78 19.10
C ASP A 114 1.18 4.74 20.04
N PHE A 115 0.24 5.55 19.52
CA PHE A 115 -0.52 6.55 20.27
C PHE A 115 -1.99 6.70 19.85
N SER A 116 -2.52 5.86 18.93
CA SER A 116 -3.92 5.95 18.50
C SER A 116 -4.68 4.69 18.94
N ASN A 117 -5.89 4.91 19.44
CA ASN A 117 -6.80 3.82 19.75
C ASN A 117 -7.18 3.14 18.43
N VAL A 118 -7.12 1.81 18.43
CA VAL A 118 -7.81 0.97 17.45
C VAL A 118 -9.30 1.24 17.64
N TYR A 119 -10.00 1.59 16.57
CA TYR A 119 -11.43 1.87 16.66
C TYR A 119 -12.21 0.55 16.69
N GLU A 120 -13.37 0.56 17.35
CA GLU A 120 -14.34 -0.51 17.19
C GLU A 120 -14.88 -0.44 15.76
N LEU A 121 -14.53 -1.44 14.95
CA LEU A 121 -15.06 -1.57 13.60
C LEU A 121 -16.47 -2.16 13.66
N ASN A 122 -17.33 -1.72 12.74
CA ASN A 122 -18.53 -2.49 12.45
C ASN A 122 -18.15 -3.79 11.71
N GLU A 123 -19.13 -4.68 11.55
CA GLU A 123 -18.91 -6.00 10.93
C GLU A 123 -18.41 -5.88 9.49
N ASP A 124 -19.01 -4.96 8.70
CA ASP A 124 -18.67 -4.75 7.29
C ASP A 124 -17.22 -4.24 7.12
N ASP A 125 -16.79 -3.29 7.95
CA ASP A 125 -15.44 -2.73 7.91
C ASP A 125 -14.40 -3.79 8.33
N ALA A 126 -14.71 -4.60 9.34
CA ALA A 126 -13.86 -5.68 9.79
C ALA A 126 -13.71 -6.78 8.72
N GLU A 127 -14.81 -7.14 8.05
CA GLU A 127 -14.82 -8.06 6.92
C GLU A 127 -14.00 -7.49 5.74
N TRP A 128 -14.15 -6.20 5.45
CA TRP A 128 -13.37 -5.56 4.40
C TRP A 128 -11.86 -5.58 4.69
N VAL A 129 -11.44 -5.28 5.92
CA VAL A 129 -10.03 -5.35 6.32
C VAL A 129 -9.48 -6.77 6.16
N ASP A 130 -10.17 -7.77 6.71
CA ASP A 130 -9.73 -9.17 6.64
C ASP A 130 -9.69 -9.69 5.19
N SER A 131 -10.74 -9.45 4.41
CA SER A 131 -10.80 -9.87 3.01
C SER A 131 -9.73 -9.20 2.14
N THR A 132 -9.47 -7.91 2.35
CA THR A 132 -8.42 -7.18 1.62
C THR A 132 -7.04 -7.72 1.98
N LEU A 133 -6.75 -7.96 3.26
CA LEU A 133 -5.46 -8.51 3.69
C LEU A 133 -5.26 -9.96 3.26
N ARG A 134 -6.33 -10.77 3.24
CA ARG A 134 -6.31 -12.12 2.68
C ARG A 134 -5.99 -12.11 1.19
N TRP A 135 -6.60 -11.20 0.43
CA TRP A 135 -6.30 -11.04 -0.99
C TRP A 135 -4.82 -10.68 -1.22
N TRP A 136 -4.26 -9.81 -0.38
CA TRP A 136 -2.85 -9.44 -0.45
C TRP A 136 -1.89 -10.60 -0.18
N GLN A 137 -2.28 -11.65 0.56
CA GLN A 137 -1.45 -12.84 0.78
C GLN A 137 -1.03 -13.52 -0.54
N GLY A 138 -1.82 -13.36 -1.62
CA GLY A 138 -1.48 -13.88 -2.94
C GLY A 138 -0.29 -13.19 -3.63
N TYR A 139 0.22 -12.10 -3.07
CA TYR A 139 1.33 -11.32 -3.64
C TYR A 139 2.59 -11.31 -2.75
N ALA A 140 2.62 -12.18 -1.74
CA ALA A 140 3.81 -12.48 -0.94
C ALA A 140 4.89 -13.21 -1.77
#